data_AF-A0A821W593-F1
#
_entry.id   AF-A0A821W593-F1
#
_cell.length_a   1.000
_cell.length_b   1.000
_cell.length_c   1.000
_cell.angle_alpha   90.00
_cell.angle_beta   90.00
_cell.angle_gamma   90.00
#
_symmetry.space_group_name_H-M   'P 1'
#
loop_
_entity.id
_entity.type
_entity.pdbx_description
1 polymer ?
#
loop_
_entity_poly.entity_id
_entity_poly.type
_entity_poly.pdbx_seq_one_letter_code
_entity_poly.pdbx_strand_id
1 'polypeptide(L)' 'AFALKTSKRSVDVYPTLFIIQADILLHDVVFADISSLSAYPEQQEVLFDIGCAFKIHEVNFDHSKNIWIVHMKLTNEARS' A
#
# COMPACT_ATOMS: atom_id res chain seq x y z
N ALA A 1 -8.63 -7.37 -12.86
CA ALA A 1 -7.77 -6.76 -13.91
C ALA A 1 -7.49 -5.32 -13.50
N PHE A 2 -6.23 -4.89 -13.43
CA PHE A 2 -5.91 -3.48 -13.15
C PHE A 2 -6.50 -2.60 -14.26
N ALA A 3 -7.23 -1.56 -13.89
CA ALA A 3 -7.78 -0.62 -14.85
C ALA A 3 -6.64 0.07 -15.60
N LEU A 4 -6.48 -0.24 -16.89
CA LEU A 4 -5.62 0.47 -17.83
C LEU A 4 -6.25 1.82 -18.19
N LYS A 5 -6.50 2.69 -17.20
CA LYS A 5 -6.79 4.08 -17.48
C LYS A 5 -5.46 4.75 -17.85
N THR A 6 -5.28 5.02 -19.13
CA THR A 6 -4.20 5.89 -19.62
C THR A 6 -4.53 7.33 -19.21
N SER A 7 -4.23 7.70 -17.97
CA SER A 7 -4.15 9.13 -17.64
C SER A 7 -3.01 9.73 -18.46
N LYS A 8 -3.12 11.00 -18.89
CA LYS A 8 -1.97 11.78 -19.38
C LYS A 8 -1.00 11.92 -18.21
N ARG A 9 -0.18 10.89 -17.97
CA ARG A 9 0.87 10.91 -16.95
C ARG A 9 1.88 11.94 -17.40
N SER A 10 2.19 12.90 -16.54
CA SER A 10 3.33 13.78 -16.74
C SER A 10 4.60 12.93 -16.82
N VAL A 11 5.64 13.47 -17.45
CA VAL A 11 6.93 12.80 -17.67
C VAL A 11 7.57 12.32 -16.35
N ASP A 12 7.15 12.89 -15.22
CA ASP A 12 7.69 12.63 -13.89
C ASP A 12 6.85 11.66 -13.04
N VAL A 13 5.83 11.00 -13.60
CA VAL A 13 5.00 10.03 -12.86
C VAL A 13 5.39 8.59 -13.21
N TYR A 14 5.96 7.90 -12.23
CA TYR A 14 6.36 6.50 -12.35
C TYR A 14 5.31 5.57 -11.71
N PRO A 15 4.99 4.42 -12.32
CA PRO A 15 4.15 3.42 -11.68
C PRO A 15 4.88 2.82 -10.47
N THR A 16 4.22 2.85 -9.31
CA THR A 16 4.77 2.36 -8.06
C THR A 16 3.76 1.47 -7.35
N LEU A 17 4.21 0.30 -6.91
CA LEU A 17 3.47 -0.63 -6.07
C LEU A 17 4.02 -0.59 -4.65
N PHE A 18 3.15 -0.35 -3.68
CA PHE A 18 3.48 -0.40 -2.26
C PHE A 18 3.09 -1.77 -1.71
N ILE A 19 4.04 -2.49 -1.13
CA ILE A 19 3.80 -3.75 -0.43
C ILE A 19 3.96 -3.48 1.06
N ILE A 20 2.86 -3.58 1.80
CA ILE A 20 2.82 -3.27 3.23
C ILE A 20 2.74 -4.57 4.02
N GLN A 21 3.76 -4.82 4.83
CA GLN A 21 3.71 -5.83 5.87
C GLN A 21 3.14 -5.20 7.15
N ALA A 22 1.88 -5.50 7.44
CA ALA A 22 1.23 -5.11 8.69
C ALA A 22 1.19 -6.30 9.63
N ASP A 23 1.67 -6.13 10.86
CA ASP A 23 1.40 -7.07 11.94
C ASP A 23 0.17 -6.56 12.70
N ILE A 24 -0.96 -7.23 12.49
CA ILE A 24 -2.26 -6.88 13.10
C ILE A 24 -2.26 -7.05 14.63
N LEU A 25 -1.21 -7.64 15.21
CA LEU A 25 -1.02 -7.76 16.65
C LEU A 25 -0.39 -6.50 17.27
N LEU A 26 0.02 -5.52 16.48
CA LEU A 26 0.36 -4.18 16.98
C LEU A 26 -0.93 -3.53 17.48
N HIS A 27 -1.08 -3.46 18.80
CA HIS A 27 -2.30 -2.99 19.49
C HIS A 27 -2.62 -1.50 19.22
N ASP A 28 -1.67 -0.77 18.62
CA ASP A 28 -1.76 0.67 18.40
C ASP A 28 -2.38 1.06 17.05
N VAL A 29 -2.73 0.08 16.21
CA VAL A 29 -3.26 0.33 14.87
C VAL A 29 -4.56 -0.43 14.65
N VAL A 30 -5.61 0.33 14.33
CA VAL A 30 -6.91 -0.23 13.98
C VAL A 30 -6.92 -0.59 12.50
N PHE A 31 -7.20 -1.86 12.22
CA PHE A 31 -7.50 -2.37 10.88
C PHE A 31 -8.98 -2.75 10.81
N ALA A 32 -9.65 -2.34 9.75
CA ALA A 32 -11.04 -2.70 9.48
C ALA A 32 -11.14 -3.37 8.11
N ASP A 33 -11.71 -4.56 8.07
CA ASP A 33 -12.14 -5.17 6.81
C ASP A 33 -13.36 -4.39 6.30
N ILE A 34 -13.23 -3.79 5.13
CA ILE A 34 -14.30 -3.03 4.46
C ILE A 34 -14.72 -3.69 3.16
N SER A 35 -14.35 -4.95 2.92
CA SER A 35 -14.66 -5.68 1.69
C SER A 35 -16.16 -5.69 1.38
N SER A 36 -17.01 -5.79 2.40
CA SER A 36 -18.48 -5.77 2.24
C SER A 36 -19.04 -4.41 1.80
N LEU A 37 -18.26 -3.34 1.97
CA LEU A 37 -18.62 -1.97 1.58
C LEU A 37 -17.98 -1.56 0.25
N SER A 38 -17.05 -2.36 -0.25
CA SER A 38 -16.30 -2.08 -1.47
C SER A 38 -17.11 -2.36 -2.74
N ALA A 39 -16.82 -1.61 -3.80
CA ALA A 39 -17.27 -1.95 -5.14
C ALA A 39 -16.59 -3.22 -5.69
N TYR A 40 -15.52 -3.68 -5.04
CA TYR A 40 -14.75 -4.87 -5.42
C TYR A 40 -14.46 -5.78 -4.20
N PRO A 41 -15.48 -6.48 -3.66
CA PRO A 41 -15.37 -7.27 -2.44
C PRO A 41 -14.30 -8.37 -2.49
N GLU A 42 -14.00 -8.87 -3.69
CA GLU A 42 -12.99 -9.91 -3.93
C GLU A 42 -11.56 -9.43 -3.70
N GLN A 43 -11.33 -8.12 -3.61
CA GLN A 43 -10.00 -7.52 -3.43
C GLN A 43 -9.58 -7.41 -1.95
N GLN A 44 -10.42 -7.88 -1.01
CA GLN A 44 -10.12 -7.93 0.42
C GLN A 44 -9.65 -6.57 0.96
N GLU A 45 -10.46 -5.54 0.73
CA GLU A 45 -10.07 -4.17 1.04
C GLU A 45 -10.02 -3.94 2.56
N VAL A 46 -8.87 -3.44 3.03
CA VAL A 46 -8.62 -3.15 4.44
C VAL A 46 -8.37 -1.65 4.62
N LEU A 47 -9.11 -1.05 5.54
CA LEU A 47 -8.91 0.32 5.99
C LEU A 47 -8.00 0.32 7.23
N PHE A 48 -7.01 1.21 7.26
CA PHE A 48 -6.12 1.43 8.39
C PHE A 48 -6.05 2.93 8.76
N ASP A 49 -5.68 3.23 10.00
CA ASP A 49 -5.63 4.61 10.51
C ASP A 49 -4.64 5.49 9.72
N ILE A 50 -5.04 6.74 9.45
CA ILE A 50 -4.21 7.73 8.73
C ILE A 50 -2.94 8.07 9.53
N GLY A 51 -2.96 7.91 10.85
CA GLY A 51 -1.81 8.11 11.75
C GLY A 51 -0.79 6.97 11.78
N CYS A 52 -0.88 5.99 10.88
CA CYS A 52 0.10 4.90 10.80
C CYS A 52 1.40 5.36 10.16
N ALA A 53 2.52 4.93 10.74
CA ALA A 53 3.83 5.07 10.13
C ALA A 53 4.28 3.75 9.53
N PHE A 54 4.94 3.81 8.37
CA PHE A 54 5.50 2.66 7.70
C PHE A 54 6.99 2.89 7.44
N LYS A 55 7.82 1.95 7.89
CA LYS A 55 9.26 1.95 7.63
C LYS A 55 9.52 1.34 6.26
N ILE A 56 10.26 2.05 5.41
CA ILE A 56 10.74 1.52 4.14
C ILE A 56 11.85 0.51 4.42
N HIS A 57 11.68 -0.72 3.93
CA HIS A 57 12.68 -1.78 4.03
C HIS A 57 13.50 -1.92 2.75
N GLU A 58 12.83 -1.88 1.60
CA GLU A 58 13.47 -2.09 0.31
C GLU A 58 12.73 -1.30 -0.77
N VAL A 59 13.49 -0.76 -1.71
CA VAL A 59 12.97 -0.19 -2.94
C VAL A 59 13.71 -0.86 -4.08
N ASN A 60 12.97 -1.54 -4.94
CA ASN A 60 13.54 -2.20 -6.12
C ASN A 60 12.67 -1.92 -7.36
N PHE A 61 13.25 -2.14 -8.52
CA PHE A 61 12.57 -1.95 -9.79
C PHE A 61 12.32 -3.31 -10.44
N ASP A 62 11.04 -3.65 -10.67
CA ASP A 62 10.67 -4.86 -11.41
C ASP A 62 10.74 -4.55 -12.90
N HIS A 63 11.87 -4.90 -13.52
CA HIS A 63 12.09 -4.72 -14.96
C HIS A 63 11.07 -5.45 -15.83
N SER A 64 10.50 -6.57 -15.35
CA SER A 64 9.51 -7.34 -16.12
C SER A 64 8.16 -6.63 -16.19
N LYS A 65 7.79 -5.91 -15.12
CA LYS A 65 6.54 -5.16 -15.02
C LYS A 65 6.71 -3.67 -15.28
N ASN A 66 7.95 -3.18 -15.39
CA ASN A 66 8.30 -1.77 -15.54
C ASN A 66 7.68 -0.90 -14.43
N ILE A 67 7.75 -1.37 -13.17
CA ILE A 67 7.20 -0.69 -11.99
C ILE A 67 8.24 -0.62 -10.88
N TRP A 68 8.18 0.43 -10.07
CA TRP A 68 8.86 0.46 -8.78
C TRP A 68 8.05 -0.34 -7.75
N ILE A 69 8.73 -1.12 -6.92
CA ILE A 69 8.12 -1.79 -5.78
C ILE A 69 8.78 -1.25 -4.51
N VAL A 70 7.94 -0.80 -3.58
CA VAL A 70 8.37 -0.26 -2.29
C VAL A 70 7.85 -1.20 -1.21
N HIS A 71 8.77 -1.91 -0.57
CA HIS A 71 8.48 -2.78 0.56
C HIS A 71 8.51 -1.97 1.85
N MET A 72 7.40 -2.01 2.59
CA MET A 72 7.24 -1.26 3.82
C MET A 72 6.72 -2.16 4.94
N LYS A 73 7.03 -1.82 6.18
CA LYS A 73 6.48 -2.48 7.37
C LYS A 73 5.88 -1.45 8.31
N LEU A 74 4.73 -1.79 8.89
CA LEU A 74 4.11 -0.98 9.92
C LEU A 74 5.08 -0.78 11.09
N THR A 75 5.15 0.45 11.61
CA THR A 75 6.03 0.81 12.72
C THR A 75 5.37 1.85 13.64
N ASN A 76 5.76 1.82 14.92
CA ASN A 76 5.42 2.83 15.92
C ASN A 76 6.59 3.77 16.23
N GLU A 77 7.72 3.67 15.51
CA GLU A 77 8.92 4.50 15.69
C GLU A 77 8.63 6.02 15.62
N ALA A 78 7.56 6.42 14.91
CA ALA A 78 7.20 7.84 14.73
C ALA A 78 6.33 8.43 15.86
N ARG A 79 5.96 7.64 16.89
CA ARG A 79 5.07 8.08 17.99
C ARG A 79 5.83 8.46 19.28
N SER A 80 7.13 8.72 19.18
CA SER A 80 7.99 9.21 20.28
C SER A 80 7.66 10.64 20.71
#